data_AF-A0A3G8LHP4-F1
#
_entry.id   AF-A0A3G8LHP4-F1
#
_cell.length_a   1.000
_cell.length_b   1.000
_cell.length_c   1.000
_cell.angle_alpha   90.00
_cell.angle_beta   90.00
_cell.angle_gamma   90.00
#
_symmetry.space_group_name_H-M   'P 1'
#
loop_
_entity.id
_entity.type
_entity.pdbx_description
1 polymer ?
#
loop_
_entity_poly.entity_id
_entity_poly.type
_entity_poly.pdbx_seq_one_letter_code
_entity_poly.pdbx_strand_id
1 'polypeptide(L)'
;MAKNKVFIINEQRAVEIANEKLYVIFDFFENGEHYLALTNKEGIIFAKEKDNLLSEVDDEAEIDILTDILYEFSLENEALDENNEDILAKLVGEDEE
;
A
#
# COMPACT_ATOMS: atom_id res chain seq x y z
N MET A 1 -20.11 -8.38 6.39
CA MET A 1 -19.70 -7.41 7.43
C MET A 1 -19.45 -6.07 6.73
N ALA A 2 -19.61 -4.94 7.41
CA ALA A 2 -19.22 -3.66 6.80
C ALA A 2 -17.69 -3.57 6.82
N LYS A 3 -17.07 -3.16 5.70
CA LYS A 3 -15.63 -2.91 5.65
C LYS A 3 -15.25 -1.70 6.51
N ASN A 4 -14.06 -1.72 7.10
CA ASN A 4 -13.50 -0.58 7.81
C ASN A 4 -13.06 0.48 6.79
N LYS A 5 -13.38 1.75 7.04
CA LYS A 5 -12.97 2.84 6.14
C LYS A 5 -11.61 3.37 6.53
N VAL A 6 -10.66 3.32 5.61
CA VAL A 6 -9.29 3.79 5.82
C VAL A 6 -8.98 4.85 4.77
N PHE A 7 -8.83 6.10 5.20
CA PHE A 7 -8.42 7.17 4.30
C PHE A 7 -6.92 7.03 4.00
N ILE A 8 -6.56 6.80 2.74
CA ILE A 8 -5.16 6.57 2.32
C ILE A 8 -4.51 7.88 1.89
N ILE A 9 -5.21 8.66 1.07
CA ILE A 9 -4.69 9.92 0.53
C ILE A 9 -4.85 11.04 1.57
N ASN A 10 -3.94 11.07 2.54
CA ASN A 10 -3.85 12.14 3.53
C ASN A 10 -2.41 12.36 4.01
N GLU A 11 -2.14 13.54 4.60
CA GLU A 11 -0.80 13.93 5.06
C GLU A 11 -0.23 13.02 6.17
N GLN A 12 -1.06 12.32 6.94
CA GLN A 12 -0.58 11.45 8.02
C GLN A 12 0.01 10.14 7.49
N ARG A 13 -0.38 9.75 6.28
CA ARG A 13 0.11 8.57 5.56
C ARG A 13 1.06 8.94 4.43
N ALA A 14 1.33 10.22 4.23
CA ALA A 14 2.22 10.68 3.17
C ALA A 14 3.69 10.41 3.55
N VAL A 15 4.43 9.84 2.62
CA VAL A 15 5.87 9.65 2.67
C VAL A 15 6.49 10.28 1.42
N GLU A 16 7.62 10.96 1.58
CA GLU A 16 8.32 11.60 0.46
C GLU A 16 9.57 10.79 0.12
N ILE A 17 9.60 10.25 -1.09
CA ILE A 17 10.66 9.36 -1.56
C ILE A 17 11.14 9.90 -2.91
N ALA A 18 12.43 10.23 -3.01
CA ALA A 18 13.03 10.78 -4.23
C ALA A 18 12.30 12.02 -4.82
N ASN A 19 11.69 12.86 -3.97
CA ASN A 19 10.81 13.99 -4.31
C ASN A 19 9.44 13.60 -4.91
N GLU A 20 9.06 12.33 -4.82
CA GLU A 20 7.71 11.87 -5.10
C GLU A 20 6.95 11.68 -3.79
N LYS A 21 5.69 12.11 -3.78
CA LYS A 21 4.80 11.97 -2.63
C LYS A 21 3.97 10.70 -2.79
N LEU A 22 4.27 9.71 -1.96
CA LEU A 22 3.55 8.44 -1.90
C LEU A 22 2.69 8.39 -0.63
N TYR A 23 1.67 7.55 -0.64
CA TYR A 23 0.77 7.34 0.49
C TYR A 23 0.80 5.88 0.95
N VAL A 24 0.95 5.67 2.25
CA VAL A 24 0.99 4.33 2.86
C VAL A 24 -0.42 3.73 2.89
N ILE A 25 -0.60 2.61 2.20
CA ILE A 25 -1.80 1.77 2.25
C ILE A 25 -1.79 0.97 3.56
N PHE A 26 -0.74 0.19 3.75
CA PHE A 26 -0.45 -0.53 4.98
C PHE A 26 1.06 -0.61 5.18
N ASP A 27 1.45 -0.86 6.43
CA ASP A 27 2.82 -1.10 6.85
C ASP A 27 2.86 -2.14 7.97
N PHE A 28 3.94 -2.90 8.04
CA PHE A 28 4.18 -3.84 9.15
C PHE A 28 5.67 -4.11 9.33
N PHE A 29 6.04 -4.52 10.56
CA PHE A 29 7.40 -4.91 10.90
C PHE A 29 7.50 -6.43 10.99
N GLU A 30 8.40 -7.02 10.23
CA GLU A 30 8.67 -8.45 10.29
C GLU A 30 10.17 -8.71 10.12
N ASN A 31 10.74 -9.62 10.92
CA ASN A 31 12.16 -10.00 10.89
C ASN A 31 13.17 -8.83 11.00
N GLY A 32 12.76 -7.69 11.58
CA GLY A 32 13.59 -6.49 11.70
C GLY A 32 13.59 -5.61 10.44
N GLU A 33 12.76 -5.93 9.46
CA GLU A 33 12.51 -5.14 8.27
C GLU A 33 11.10 -4.53 8.35
N HIS A 34 10.96 -3.30 7.88
CA HIS A 34 9.70 -2.57 7.88
C HIS A 34 9.16 -2.58 6.44
N TYR A 35 8.07 -3.30 6.21
CA TYR A 35 7.45 -3.42 4.90
C TYR A 35 6.33 -2.42 4.75
N LEU A 36 6.21 -1.82 3.56
CA LEU A 36 5.23 -0.82 3.22
C LEU A 36 4.62 -1.13 1.85
N ALA A 37 3.30 -1.01 1.76
CA ALA A 37 2.61 -0.86 0.49
C ALA A 37 2.26 0.61 0.30
N LEU A 38 2.76 1.19 -0.78
CA LEU A 38 2.66 2.60 -1.09
C LEU A 38 1.84 2.81 -2.37
N THR A 39 1.21 3.98 -2.51
CA THR A 39 0.56 4.37 -3.76
C THR A 39 0.77 5.84 -4.09
N ASN A 40 0.94 6.14 -5.37
CA ASN A 40 0.87 7.49 -5.95
C ASN A 40 -0.49 7.75 -6.64
N LYS A 41 -1.49 6.90 -6.41
CA LYS A 41 -2.80 6.83 -7.10
C LYS A 41 -2.80 6.27 -8.51
N GLU A 42 -1.64 6.02 -9.09
CA GLU A 42 -1.51 5.39 -10.43
C GLU A 42 -1.14 3.92 -10.32
N GLY A 43 -0.47 3.52 -9.23
CA GLY A 43 -0.09 2.14 -8.98
C GLY A 43 0.16 1.85 -7.50
N ILE A 44 0.56 0.61 -7.23
CA ILE A 44 1.00 0.13 -5.92
C ILE A 44 2.50 -0.16 -6.00
N ILE A 45 3.25 0.34 -5.04
CA ILE A 45 4.69 0.15 -4.92
C ILE A 45 4.93 -0.57 -3.59
N PHE A 46 5.57 -1.72 -3.65
CA PHE A 46 6.04 -2.41 -2.46
C PHE A 46 7.44 -1.95 -2.12
N ALA A 47 7.64 -1.50 -0.89
CA ALA A 47 8.91 -1.02 -0.41
C ALA A 47 9.22 -1.64 0.96
N LYS A 48 10.51 -1.74 1.28
CA LYS A 48 10.98 -2.06 2.62
C LYS A 48 11.98 -1.04 3.09
N GLU A 49 11.89 -0.69 4.36
CA GLU A 49 12.85 0.14 5.05
C GLU A 49 13.79 -0.73 5.88
N LYS A 50 15.08 -0.56 5.64
CA LYS A 50 16.17 -1.21 6.37
C LYS A 50 17.26 -0.20 6.67
N ASP A 51 17.67 -0.09 7.93
CA ASP A 51 18.68 0.88 8.37
C ASP A 51 18.33 2.35 8.00
N ASN A 52 17.04 2.72 8.00
CA ASN A 52 16.48 4.00 7.54
C ASN A 52 16.67 4.28 6.03
N LEU A 53 16.94 3.25 5.23
CA LEU A 53 16.93 3.32 3.77
C LEU A 53 15.69 2.59 3.27
N LEU A 54 14.83 3.34 2.60
CA LEU A 54 13.71 2.77 1.88
C LEU A 54 14.19 2.29 0.50
N SER A 55 13.89 1.03 0.18
CA SER A 55 14.14 0.42 -1.11
C SER A 55 12.89 -0.27 -1.62
N GLU A 56 12.68 -0.26 -2.93
CA GLU A 56 11.65 -1.07 -3.57
C GLU A 56 11.93 -2.57 -3.30
N VAL A 57 10.86 -3.35 -3.17
CA VAL A 57 10.95 -4.81 -3.02
C VAL A 57 10.97 -5.42 -4.41
N ASP A 58 12.13 -5.94 -4.83
CA ASP A 58 12.29 -6.62 -6.13
C ASP A 58 12.21 -8.16 -6.02
N ASP A 59 12.15 -8.71 -4.81
CA ASP A 59 12.10 -10.16 -4.59
C ASP A 59 10.67 -10.69 -4.81
N GLU A 60 10.50 -11.60 -5.77
CA GLU A 60 9.19 -12.15 -6.15
C GLU A 60 8.47 -12.81 -4.98
N ALA A 61 9.18 -13.52 -4.09
CA ALA A 61 8.54 -14.20 -2.97
C ALA A 61 8.06 -13.19 -1.91
N GLU A 62 8.81 -12.12 -1.68
CA GLU A 62 8.35 -11.01 -0.82
C GLU A 62 7.14 -10.30 -1.46
N ILE A 63 7.15 -10.05 -2.78
CA ILE A 63 6.03 -9.43 -3.50
C ILE A 63 4.76 -10.28 -3.42
N ASP A 64 4.85 -11.60 -3.61
CA ASP A 64 3.71 -12.52 -3.47
C ASP A 64 3.07 -12.39 -2.08
N ILE A 65 3.89 -12.41 -1.02
CA ILE A 65 3.42 -12.26 0.37
C ILE A 65 2.74 -10.90 0.58
N LEU A 66 3.35 -9.81 0.09
CA LEU A 66 2.78 -8.47 0.23
C LEU A 66 1.48 -8.31 -0.56
N THR A 67 1.35 -9.00 -1.68
CA THR A 67 0.14 -9.03 -2.50
C THR A 67 -0.98 -9.79 -1.78
N ASP A 68 -0.70 -10.93 -1.17
CA ASP A 68 -1.65 -11.65 -0.31
C ASP A 68 -2.12 -10.76 0.86
N ILE A 69 -1.21 -10.07 1.52
CA ILE A 69 -1.54 -9.13 2.63
C ILE A 69 -2.38 -7.96 2.12
N LEU A 70 -2.06 -7.41 0.95
CA LEU A 70 -2.85 -6.35 0.32
C LEU A 70 -4.29 -6.83 0.03
N TYR A 71 -4.43 -8.05 -0.47
CA TYR A 71 -5.72 -8.66 -0.75
C TYR A 71 -6.53 -8.82 0.55
N GLU A 72 -5.95 -9.39 1.60
CA GLU A 72 -6.60 -9.49 2.91
C GLU A 72 -6.99 -8.11 3.46
N PHE A 73 -6.11 -7.12 3.34
CA PHE A 73 -6.42 -5.74 3.70
C PHE A 73 -7.64 -5.21 2.95
N SER A 74 -7.75 -5.49 1.65
CA SER A 74 -8.89 -5.07 0.82
C SER A 74 -10.20 -5.77 1.18
N LEU A 75 -10.15 -7.00 1.72
CA LEU A 75 -11.35 -7.72 2.16
C LEU A 75 -11.95 -7.09 3.41
N GLU A 76 -11.10 -6.64 4.33
CA GLU A 76 -11.50 -6.06 5.60
C GLU A 76 -11.69 -4.54 5.55
N ASN A 77 -11.04 -3.86 4.61
CA ASN A 77 -10.95 -2.40 4.54
C ASN A 77 -11.37 -1.83 3.18
N GLU A 78 -11.95 -0.64 3.20
CA GLU A 78 -12.25 0.21 2.06
C GLU A 78 -11.23 1.36 2.08
N ALA A 79 -10.33 1.36 1.08
CA ALA A 79 -9.18 2.28 1.04
C ALA A 79 -9.58 3.56 0.31
N LEU A 80 -9.90 4.61 1.05
CA LEU A 80 -10.52 5.82 0.51
C LEU A 80 -9.50 6.87 0.04
N ASP A 81 -9.73 7.40 -1.16
CA ASP A 81 -9.06 8.60 -1.68
C ASP A 81 -9.68 9.90 -1.13
N GLU A 82 -9.23 11.06 -1.65
CA GLU A 82 -9.75 12.36 -1.23
C GLU A 82 -11.24 12.60 -1.58
N ASN A 83 -11.78 11.81 -2.51
CA ASN A 83 -13.17 11.88 -2.95
C ASN A 83 -14.07 10.85 -2.26
N ASN A 84 -13.52 10.05 -1.32
CA ASN A 84 -14.18 8.89 -0.70
C ASN A 84 -14.47 7.75 -1.70
N GLU A 85 -13.65 7.62 -2.74
CA GLU A 85 -13.69 6.47 -3.64
C GLU A 85 -12.67 5.41 -3.21
N ASP A 86 -13.00 4.13 -3.40
CA ASP A 86 -12.08 3.03 -3.06
C ASP A 86 -10.95 2.97 -4.08
N ILE A 87 -9.75 3.38 -3.68
CA ILE A 87 -8.55 3.42 -4.50
C ILE A 87 -8.03 2.01 -4.79
N LEU A 88 -8.18 1.06 -3.86
CA LEU A 88 -7.72 -0.30 -4.10
C LEU A 88 -8.61 -1.00 -5.11
N ALA A 89 -9.92 -0.75 -5.09
CA ALA A 89 -10.82 -1.23 -6.12
C ALA A 89 -10.44 -0.72 -7.52
N LYS A 90 -9.94 0.52 -7.64
CA LYS A 90 -9.44 1.08 -8.90
C LYS A 90 -8.10 0.45 -9.34
N LEU A 91 -7.18 0.22 -8.39
CA LEU A 91 -5.81 -0.23 -8.68
C LEU A 91 -5.68 -1.75 -8.86
N VAL A 92 -6.48 -2.54 -8.13
CA VAL A 92 -6.44 -4.01 -8.14
C VAL A 92 -7.58 -4.60 -8.98
N GLY A 93 -8.67 -3.85 -9.17
CA GLY A 93 -9.84 -4.29 -9.92
C GLY A 93 -9.73 -4.22 -11.44
N GLU A 94 -8.58 -3.80 -12.00
CA GLU A 94 -8.33 -3.82 -13.46
C GLU A 94 -7.83 -5.19 -13.97
N ASP A 95 -7.97 -6.28 -13.20
CA ASP A 95 -7.74 -7.67 -13.61
C ASP A 95 -9.03 -8.53 -13.64
N GLU A 96 -10.19 -7.92 -13.92
CA GLU A 96 -11.40 -8.65 -14.37
C GLU A 96 -11.63 -8.42 -15.90
N GLU A 97 -10.73 -8.93 -16.75
CA GLU A 97 -11.05 -9.22 -18.17
C GLU A 97 -10.29 -10.44 -18.73
#